data_AF-A0A968NWM7-F1
#
_entry.id   AF-A0A968NWM7-F1
#
_cell.length_a   1.000
_cell.length_b   1.000
_cell.length_c   1.000
_cell.angle_alpha   90.00
_cell.angle_beta   90.00
_cell.angle_gamma   90.00
#
_symmetry.space_group_name_H-M   'P 1'
#
loop_
_entity.id
_entity.type
_entity.pdbx_description
1 polymer ?
#
loop_
_entity_poly.entity_id
_entity_poly.type
_entity_poly.pdbx_seq_one_letter_code
_entity_poly.pdbx_strand_id
1 'polypeptide(L)'
;MAEKLTIIISALLLQNITEQGLLVAQVLGMLLSVLIVGSATGMPFAGVFKLRPEDSLALLKKYRDFPLKNGFSSLLQTLTAQVPPILFSAFYSINDLGYYNLAQRIIDTPNTVVASSLGTVYYRRLLNASKGEMLRIYLRTIRWMALLLLIPVGIVLAFSGDFLRFIFGPEWQDAHIYLLLLTPLMFFRLIYLSGQFSFMK
;
A
#
# COMPACT_ATOMS: atom_id res chain seq x y z
N MET A 1 -8.12 -10.27 -1.19
CA MET A 1 -9.06 -10.31 -2.34
C MET A 1 -10.49 -10.08 -1.89
N ALA A 2 -10.96 -10.74 -0.82
CA ALA A 2 -12.27 -10.51 -0.21
C ALA A 2 -12.53 -9.05 0.17
N GLU A 3 -11.60 -8.39 0.86
CA GLU A 3 -11.73 -7.00 1.31
C GLU A 3 -11.98 -6.00 0.15
N LYS A 4 -11.27 -6.16 -0.97
CA LYS A 4 -11.45 -5.31 -2.16
C LYS A 4 -12.81 -5.55 -2.84
N LEU A 5 -13.28 -6.80 -2.87
CA LEU A 5 -14.60 -7.13 -3.40
C LEU A 5 -15.73 -6.60 -2.51
N THR A 6 -15.58 -6.66 -1.18
CA THR A 6 -16.55 -6.10 -0.24
C THR A 6 -16.66 -4.58 -0.38
N ILE A 7 -15.54 -3.88 -0.58
CA ILE A 7 -15.51 -2.42 -0.78
C ILE A 7 -16.17 -2.02 -2.12
N ILE A 8 -15.93 -2.78 -3.20
CA ILE A 8 -16.53 -2.51 -4.50
C ILE A 8 -18.04 -2.80 -4.49
N ILE A 9 -18.47 -3.88 -3.84
CA ILE A 9 -19.89 -4.25 -3.71
C ILE A 9 -20.63 -3.26 -2.81
N SER A 10 -20.02 -2.78 -1.72
CA SER A 10 -20.62 -1.73 -0.89
C SER A 10 -20.67 -0.38 -1.60
N ALA A 11 -19.65 -0.03 -2.39
CA ALA A 11 -19.67 1.18 -3.22
C ALA A 11 -20.72 1.15 -4.34
N LEU A 12 -20.98 -0.03 -4.94
CA LEU A 12 -21.99 -0.22 -5.98
C LEU A 12 -23.43 -0.25 -5.43
N LEU A 13 -23.64 -0.84 -4.24
CA LEU A 13 -24.97 -0.94 -3.62
C LEU A 13 -25.44 0.38 -2.97
N LEU A 14 -24.51 1.29 -2.66
CA LEU A 14 -24.78 2.52 -1.91
C LEU A 14 -24.62 3.79 -2.76
N GLN A 15 -24.78 3.71 -4.09
CA GLN A 15 -24.65 4.87 -4.99
C GLN A 15 -25.56 6.08 -4.62
N ASN A 16 -26.55 5.89 -3.74
CA ASN A 16 -27.45 6.94 -3.24
C ASN A 16 -27.23 7.33 -1.76
N ILE A 17 -26.26 6.74 -1.07
CA ILE A 17 -25.93 7.12 0.31
C ILE A 17 -24.66 7.94 0.23
N THR A 18 -24.81 9.23 0.56
CA THR A 18 -23.80 10.27 0.80
C THR A 18 -22.42 9.77 1.20
N GLU A 19 -21.37 10.56 0.99
CA GLU A 19 -19.96 10.27 1.31
C GLU A 19 -19.72 9.60 2.70
N GLN A 20 -20.64 9.81 3.64
CA GLN A 20 -20.71 9.19 4.97
C GLN A 20 -21.03 7.67 4.96
N GLY A 21 -21.80 7.17 3.99
CA GLY A 21 -22.19 5.77 3.87
C GLY A 21 -21.00 4.84 3.60
N LEU A 22 -20.00 5.29 2.85
CA LEU A 22 -18.77 4.53 2.62
C LEU A 22 -17.96 4.36 3.91
N LEU A 23 -17.84 5.43 4.71
CA LEU A 23 -17.18 5.38 6.01
C LEU A 23 -17.89 4.42 6.96
N VAL A 24 -19.22 4.51 7.06
CA VAL A 24 -20.02 3.62 7.90
C VAL A 24 -19.87 2.16 7.46
N ALA A 25 -19.93 1.89 6.15
CA ALA A 25 -19.74 0.55 5.61
C ALA A 25 -18.33 -0.01 5.87
N GLN A 26 -17.28 0.81 5.75
CA GLN A 26 -15.90 0.40 6.07
C GLN A 26 -15.75 0.04 7.55
N VAL A 27 -16.26 0.89 8.45
CA VAL A 27 -16.19 0.65 9.90
C VAL A 27 -16.96 -0.63 10.27
N LEU A 28 -18.18 -0.78 9.76
CA LEU A 28 -18.98 -1.99 10.01
C LEU A 28 -18.31 -3.25 9.44
N GLY A 29 -17.72 -3.16 8.25
CA GLY A 29 -16.98 -4.28 7.64
C GLY A 29 -15.76 -4.71 8.46
N MET A 30 -15.01 -3.75 9.03
CA MET A 30 -13.90 -4.04 9.94
C MET A 30 -14.38 -4.73 11.23
N LEU A 31 -15.46 -4.24 11.83
CA LEU A 31 -16.05 -4.84 13.04
C LEU A 31 -16.52 -6.28 12.79
N LEU A 32 -17.22 -6.50 11.68
CA LEU A 32 -17.65 -7.85 11.27
C LEU A 32 -16.47 -8.78 11.03
N SER A 33 -15.40 -8.29 10.40
CA SER A 33 -14.18 -9.08 10.16
C SER A 33 -13.54 -9.54 11.45
N VAL A 34 -13.47 -8.67 12.46
CA VAL A 34 -12.97 -9.03 13.80
C VAL A 34 -13.82 -10.14 14.40
N LEU A 35 -15.15 -10.02 14.38
CA LEU A 35 -16.07 -11.02 14.93
C LEU A 35 -15.97 -12.39 14.23
N ILE A 36 -15.89 -12.39 12.90
CA ILE A 36 -15.76 -13.62 12.09
C ILE A 36 -14.41 -14.31 12.39
N VAL A 37 -13.31 -13.56 12.38
CA VAL A 37 -11.98 -14.13 12.66
C VAL A 37 -11.89 -14.62 14.10
N GLY A 38 -12.41 -13.86 15.06
CA GLY A 38 -12.37 -14.26 16.47
C GLY A 38 -13.23 -15.50 16.76
N SER A 39 -14.40 -15.62 16.13
CA SER A 39 -15.22 -16.84 16.24
C SER A 39 -14.57 -18.04 15.53
N ALA A 40 -13.95 -17.85 14.36
CA ALA A 40 -13.29 -18.92 13.61
C ALA A 40 -11.99 -19.43 14.26
N THR A 41 -11.28 -18.57 15.00
CA THR A 41 -10.02 -18.91 15.70
C THR A 41 -10.23 -19.34 17.15
N GLY A 42 -11.48 -19.36 17.63
CA GLY A 42 -11.81 -19.67 19.03
C GLY A 42 -11.25 -18.63 20.02
N MET A 43 -11.00 -17.41 19.57
CA MET A 43 -10.41 -16.36 20.39
C MET A 43 -11.43 -15.91 21.45
N PRO A 44 -11.12 -16.02 22.75
CA PRO A 44 -12.05 -15.60 23.80
C PRO A 44 -12.09 -14.07 23.86
N PHE A 45 -13.04 -13.45 23.17
CA PHE A 45 -13.26 -12.00 23.23
C PHE A 45 -13.38 -11.48 24.67
N ALA A 46 -13.98 -12.27 25.56
CA ALA A 46 -14.09 -11.96 26.99
C ALA A 46 -12.75 -11.94 27.75
N GLY A 47 -11.72 -12.64 27.24
CA GLY A 47 -10.38 -12.69 27.84
C GLY A 47 -9.50 -11.50 27.46
N VAL A 48 -9.76 -10.87 26.31
CA VAL A 48 -9.00 -9.69 25.83
C VAL A 48 -9.20 -8.49 26.75
N PHE A 49 -10.41 -8.31 27.28
CA PHE A 49 -10.72 -7.22 28.23
C PHE A 49 -10.34 -7.53 29.68
N LYS A 50 -9.86 -8.75 29.97
CA LYS A 50 -9.34 -9.14 31.30
C LYS A 50 -7.84 -8.89 31.47
N LEU A 51 -7.17 -8.33 30.46
CA LEU A 51 -5.75 -8.01 30.53
C LEU A 51 -5.51 -6.96 31.63
N ARG A 52 -4.71 -7.30 32.64
CA ARG A 52 -4.29 -6.34 33.67
C ARG A 52 -3.33 -5.32 33.05
N PRO A 53 -3.43 -4.02 33.39
CA PRO A 53 -2.52 -2.98 32.89
C PRO A 53 -1.04 -3.27 33.22
N GLU A 54 -0.81 -3.97 34.32
CA GLU A 54 0.53 -4.34 34.81
C GLU A 54 1.20 -5.37 33.88
N ASP A 55 0.44 -6.38 33.46
CA ASP A 55 0.89 -7.45 32.56
C ASP A 55 1.13 -6.91 31.14
N SER A 56 0.26 -6.00 30.68
CA SER A 56 0.42 -5.36 29.36
C SER A 56 1.63 -4.43 29.33
N LEU A 57 1.87 -3.66 30.40
CA LEU A 57 3.04 -2.78 30.50
C LEU A 57 4.35 -3.59 30.60
N ALA A 58 4.35 -4.72 31.31
CA ALA A 58 5.48 -5.64 31.36
C ALA A 58 5.79 -6.25 29.97
N LEU A 59 4.76 -6.64 29.21
CA LEU A 59 4.92 -7.12 27.84
C LEU A 59 5.46 -6.03 26.91
N LEU A 60 4.94 -4.80 27.02
CA LEU A 60 5.35 -3.67 26.21
C LEU A 60 6.80 -3.27 26.47
N LYS A 61 7.26 -3.36 27.73
CA LYS A 61 8.68 -3.20 28.09
C LYS A 61 9.54 -4.34 27.55
N LYS A 62 9.07 -5.58 27.65
CA LYS A 62 9.78 -6.77 27.13
C LYS A 62 9.96 -6.73 25.62
N TYR A 63 8.98 -6.21 24.88
CA TYR A 63 9.02 -6.11 23.41
C TYR A 63 9.14 -4.67 22.91
N ARG A 64 9.65 -3.73 23.72
CA ARG A 64 9.63 -2.28 23.40
C ARG A 64 10.24 -1.93 22.05
N ASP A 65 11.23 -2.70 21.61
CA ASP A 65 11.93 -2.50 20.36
C ASP A 65 11.00 -2.69 19.16
N PHE A 66 9.96 -3.50 19.30
CA PHE A 66 8.98 -3.74 18.24
C PHE A 66 8.12 -2.50 17.95
N PRO A 67 7.31 -1.95 18.88
CA PRO A 67 6.53 -0.75 18.62
C PRO A 67 7.41 0.48 18.39
N LEU A 68 8.59 0.58 18.99
CA LEU A 68 9.51 1.69 18.72
C LEU A 68 10.07 1.62 17.30
N LYS A 69 10.68 0.50 16.88
CA LYS A 69 11.33 0.41 15.56
C LYS A 69 10.31 0.32 14.43
N ASN A 70 9.32 -0.57 14.55
CA ASN A 70 8.30 -0.74 13.52
C ASN A 70 7.31 0.42 13.53
N GLY A 71 6.86 0.88 14.71
CA GLY A 71 5.94 2.01 14.79
C GLY A 71 6.56 3.29 14.24
N PHE A 72 7.81 3.60 14.59
CA PHE A 72 8.50 4.77 14.06
C PHE A 72 8.76 4.65 12.54
N SER A 73 9.16 3.47 12.06
CA SER A 73 9.35 3.25 10.61
C SER A 73 8.03 3.41 9.83
N SER A 74 6.93 2.85 10.35
CA SER A 74 5.60 2.99 9.74
C SER A 74 5.10 4.42 9.77
N LEU A 75 5.36 5.15 10.86
CA LEU A 75 5.01 6.56 11.00
C LEU A 75 5.79 7.41 9.99
N LEU A 76 7.11 7.21 9.89
CA LEU A 76 7.94 7.89 8.89
C LEU A 76 7.50 7.56 7.46
N GLN A 77 7.15 6.31 7.18
CA GLN A 77 6.64 5.91 5.86
C GLN A 77 5.33 6.62 5.54
N THR A 78 4.42 6.71 6.52
CA THR A 78 3.12 7.40 6.37
C THR A 78 3.34 8.90 6.15
N LEU A 79 4.18 9.53 6.96
CA LEU A 79 4.51 10.95 6.79
C LEU A 79 5.14 11.21 5.42
N THR A 80 6.09 10.39 4.99
CA THR A 80 6.74 10.53 3.67
C THR A 80 5.72 10.41 2.54
N ALA A 81 4.71 9.55 2.68
CA ALA A 81 3.65 9.40 1.69
C ALA A 81 2.64 10.56 1.68
N GLN A 82 2.33 11.13 2.86
CA GLN A 82 1.29 12.15 3.01
C GLN A 82 1.81 13.59 2.93
N VAL A 83 3.10 13.83 3.16
CA VAL A 83 3.69 15.17 3.05
C VAL A 83 3.48 15.78 1.66
N PRO A 84 3.74 15.07 0.53
CA PRO A 84 3.52 15.65 -0.79
C PRO A 84 2.07 16.12 -1.04
N PRO A 85 1.02 15.30 -0.85
CA PRO A 85 -0.35 15.78 -1.06
C PRO A 85 -0.75 16.90 -0.10
N ILE A 86 -0.24 16.92 1.14
CA ILE A 86 -0.46 18.04 2.07
C ILE A 86 0.18 19.34 1.52
N LEU A 87 1.41 19.27 1.02
CA LEU A 87 2.07 20.42 0.40
C LEU A 87 1.31 20.87 -0.86
N PHE A 88 0.85 19.95 -1.70
CA PHE A 88 0.01 20.28 -2.85
C PHE A 88 -1.28 21.00 -2.43
N SER A 89 -1.94 20.54 -1.36
CA SER A 89 -3.15 21.19 -0.85
C SER A 89 -2.92 22.60 -0.29
N ALA A 90 -1.71 22.89 0.19
CA ALA A 90 -1.37 24.19 0.80
C ALA A 90 -0.80 25.20 -0.21
N PHE A 91 -0.06 24.74 -1.22
CA PHE A 91 0.71 25.60 -2.12
C PHE A 91 0.18 25.63 -3.57
N TYR A 92 -0.66 24.67 -3.97
CA TYR A 92 -1.12 24.52 -5.36
C TYR A 92 -2.66 24.53 -5.46
N SER A 93 -3.17 24.59 -6.69
CA SER A 93 -4.62 24.59 -6.92
C SER A 93 -5.23 23.22 -6.61
N ILE A 94 -6.55 23.20 -6.40
CA ILE A 94 -7.27 21.93 -6.19
C ILE A 94 -7.19 21.00 -7.41
N ASN A 95 -7.08 21.56 -8.61
CA ASN A 95 -6.88 20.80 -9.85
C ASN A 95 -5.50 20.13 -9.86
N ASP A 96 -4.44 20.85 -9.49
CA ASP A 96 -3.08 20.30 -9.39
C ASP A 96 -2.98 19.16 -8.37
N LEU A 97 -3.64 19.33 -7.21
CA LEU A 97 -3.74 18.27 -6.22
C LEU A 97 -4.48 17.03 -6.77
N GLY A 98 -5.55 17.25 -7.54
CA GLY A 98 -6.29 16.18 -8.24
C GLY A 98 -5.41 15.44 -9.24
N TYR A 99 -4.66 16.18 -10.06
CA TYR A 99 -3.72 15.64 -11.05
C TYR A 99 -2.58 14.85 -10.41
N TYR A 100 -1.97 15.40 -9.36
CA TYR A 100 -0.95 14.70 -8.58
C TYR A 100 -1.50 13.41 -7.97
N ASN A 101 -2.68 13.45 -7.34
CA ASN A 101 -3.29 12.27 -6.72
C ASN A 101 -3.64 11.19 -7.74
N LEU A 102 -4.11 11.58 -8.93
CA LEU A 102 -4.36 10.62 -10.02
C LEU A 102 -3.05 9.96 -10.48
N ALA A 103 -2.03 10.77 -10.76
CA ALA A 103 -0.71 10.26 -11.18
C ALA A 103 -0.11 9.31 -10.12
N GLN A 104 -0.21 9.67 -8.84
CA GLN A 104 0.24 8.83 -7.74
C GLN A 104 -0.52 7.49 -7.69
N ARG A 105 -1.85 7.49 -7.84
CA ARG A 105 -2.67 6.26 -7.85
C ARG A 105 -2.29 5.33 -9.00
N ILE A 106 -2.04 5.88 -10.19
CA ILE A 106 -1.63 5.09 -11.36
C ILE A 106 -0.31 4.38 -11.09
N ILE A 107 0.65 5.07 -10.46
CA ILE A 107 1.96 4.51 -10.11
C ILE A 107 1.88 3.52 -8.95
N ASP A 108 1.05 3.77 -7.95
CA ASP A 108 0.96 2.92 -6.74
C ASP A 108 0.17 1.63 -6.98
N THR A 109 -0.78 1.63 -7.89
CA THR A 109 -1.59 0.44 -8.23
C THR A 109 -0.73 -0.80 -8.54
N PRO A 110 0.19 -0.77 -9.53
CA PRO A 110 1.07 -1.92 -9.82
C PRO A 110 2.01 -2.23 -8.65
N ASN A 111 2.50 -1.22 -7.92
CA ASN A 111 3.35 -1.45 -6.74
C ASN A 111 2.65 -2.30 -5.68
N THR A 112 1.34 -2.08 -5.44
CA THR A 112 0.59 -2.88 -4.45
C THR A 112 0.41 -4.34 -4.87
N VAL A 113 0.13 -4.59 -6.16
CA VAL A 113 -0.03 -5.96 -6.70
C VAL A 113 1.28 -6.72 -6.56
N VAL A 114 2.37 -6.05 -6.92
CA VAL A 114 3.73 -6.56 -6.85
C VAL A 114 4.16 -6.84 -5.40
N ALA A 115 3.92 -5.91 -4.48
CA ALA A 115 4.20 -6.08 -3.05
C ALA A 115 3.49 -7.29 -2.44
N SER A 116 2.20 -7.45 -2.77
CA SER A 116 1.41 -8.57 -2.26
C SER A 116 1.91 -9.93 -2.77
N SER A 117 2.35 -9.99 -4.03
CA SER A 117 2.83 -11.23 -4.66
C SER A 117 4.22 -11.63 -4.15
N LEU A 118 5.10 -10.65 -3.89
CA LEU A 118 6.40 -10.92 -3.31
C LEU A 118 6.29 -11.40 -1.87
N GLY A 119 5.48 -10.73 -1.05
CA GLY A 119 5.43 -10.99 0.40
C GLY A 119 5.23 -12.47 0.77
N THR A 120 4.41 -13.23 0.03
CA THR A 120 4.07 -14.60 0.43
C THR A 120 5.08 -15.66 -0.03
N VAL A 121 5.61 -15.54 -1.26
CA VAL A 121 6.53 -16.54 -1.85
C VAL A 121 7.99 -16.18 -1.58
N TYR A 122 8.33 -14.90 -1.69
CA TYR A 122 9.69 -14.40 -1.50
C TYR A 122 10.13 -14.56 -0.04
N TYR A 123 9.26 -14.21 0.92
CA TYR A 123 9.54 -14.35 2.35
C TYR A 123 9.78 -15.81 2.74
N ARG A 124 8.92 -16.74 2.30
CA ARG A 124 9.10 -18.19 2.57
C ARG A 124 10.41 -18.73 2.00
N ARG A 125 10.82 -18.25 0.81
CA ARG A 125 12.10 -18.65 0.19
C ARG A 125 13.32 -18.09 0.93
N LEU A 126 13.25 -16.86 1.44
CA LEU A 126 14.35 -16.22 2.17
C LEU A 126 14.62 -16.85 3.55
N LEU A 127 13.57 -17.30 4.24
CA LEU A 127 13.71 -17.97 5.54
C LEU A 127 14.60 -19.22 5.42
N ASN A 128 14.41 -20.00 4.34
CA ASN A 128 15.10 -21.27 4.11
C ASN A 128 16.39 -21.16 3.29
N ALA A 129 16.73 -19.97 2.77
CA ALA A 129 17.91 -19.79 1.90
C ALA A 129 19.20 -19.52 2.68
N SER A 130 20.32 -20.00 2.16
CA SER A 130 21.67 -19.59 2.59
C SER A 130 21.98 -18.15 2.15
N LYS A 131 22.97 -17.48 2.78
CA LYS A 131 23.32 -16.07 2.46
C LYS A 131 23.61 -15.85 0.96
N GLY A 132 24.27 -16.78 0.29
CA GLY A 132 24.57 -16.69 -1.15
C GLY A 132 23.34 -16.89 -2.05
N GLU A 133 22.38 -17.71 -1.62
CA GLU A 133 21.12 -17.92 -2.34
C GLU A 133 20.15 -16.76 -2.18
N MET A 134 20.15 -16.07 -1.04
CA MET A 134 19.33 -14.87 -0.83
C MET A 134 19.66 -13.78 -1.86
N LEU A 135 20.94 -13.49 -2.09
CA LEU A 135 21.35 -12.49 -3.07
C LEU A 135 20.92 -12.88 -4.49
N ARG A 136 21.03 -14.17 -4.84
CA ARG A 136 20.58 -14.68 -6.15
C ARG A 136 19.07 -14.53 -6.32
N ILE A 137 18.30 -14.86 -5.29
CA ILE A 137 16.84 -14.73 -5.27
C ILE A 137 16.45 -13.25 -5.39
N TYR A 138 17.13 -12.35 -4.67
CA TYR A 138 16.95 -10.91 -4.74
C TYR A 138 17.20 -10.33 -6.12
N LEU A 139 18.37 -10.59 -6.71
CA LEU A 139 18.73 -10.08 -8.03
C LEU A 139 17.79 -10.62 -9.12
N ARG A 140 17.38 -11.89 -9.01
CA ARG A 140 16.40 -12.49 -9.95
C ARG A 140 15.05 -11.79 -9.84
N THR A 141 14.58 -11.54 -8.62
CA THR A 141 13.32 -10.83 -8.38
C THR A 141 13.34 -9.42 -8.94
N ILE A 142 14.38 -8.62 -8.64
CA ILE A 142 14.53 -7.27 -9.20
C ILE A 142 14.53 -7.30 -10.72
N ARG A 143 15.29 -8.21 -11.34
CA ARG A 143 15.38 -8.29 -12.80
C ARG A 143 14.02 -8.54 -13.44
N TRP A 144 13.25 -9.52 -12.95
CA TRP A 144 11.92 -9.81 -13.50
C TRP A 144 10.94 -8.66 -13.29
N MET A 145 11.01 -7.99 -12.15
CA MET A 145 10.15 -6.85 -11.86
C MET A 145 10.49 -5.63 -12.71
N ALA A 146 11.77 -5.34 -12.91
CA ALA A 146 12.22 -4.28 -13.81
C ALA A 146 11.77 -4.55 -15.26
N LEU A 147 11.87 -5.80 -15.71
CA LEU A 147 11.38 -6.21 -17.03
C LEU A 147 9.87 -6.05 -17.17
N LEU A 148 9.10 -6.39 -16.14
CA LEU A 148 7.65 -6.25 -16.15
C LEU A 148 7.21 -4.78 -16.15
N LEU A 149 7.96 -3.91 -15.48
CA LEU A 149 7.67 -2.46 -15.43
C LEU A 149 8.10 -1.69 -16.68
N LEU A 150 9.02 -2.22 -17.50
CA LEU A 150 9.45 -1.55 -18.73
C LEU A 150 8.27 -1.24 -19.66
N ILE A 151 7.29 -2.13 -19.74
CA ILE A 151 6.10 -1.96 -20.60
C ILE A 151 5.23 -0.79 -20.13
N PRO A 152 4.68 -0.76 -18.89
CA PRO A 152 3.86 0.36 -18.43
C PRO A 152 4.62 1.68 -18.38
N VAL A 153 5.91 1.66 -18.03
CA VAL A 153 6.76 2.86 -18.09
C VAL A 153 6.91 3.37 -19.52
N GLY A 154 7.16 2.49 -20.48
CA GLY A 154 7.25 2.86 -21.90
C GLY A 154 5.96 3.50 -22.39
N ILE A 155 4.80 2.95 -22.01
CA ILE A 155 3.49 3.53 -22.32
C ILE A 155 3.35 4.92 -21.72
N VAL A 156 3.73 5.12 -20.46
CA VAL A 156 3.66 6.42 -19.79
C VAL A 156 4.59 7.45 -20.47
N LEU A 157 5.82 7.06 -20.79
CA LEU A 157 6.78 7.96 -21.43
C LEU A 157 6.36 8.37 -22.84
N ALA A 158 5.75 7.47 -23.60
CA ALA A 158 5.38 7.73 -25.00
C ALA A 158 3.97 8.31 -25.17
N PHE A 159 3.01 7.92 -24.32
CA PHE A 159 1.57 8.14 -24.56
C PHE A 159 0.79 8.59 -23.32
N SER A 160 1.44 9.08 -22.26
CA SER A 160 0.74 9.44 -21.01
C SER A 160 -0.43 10.40 -21.19
N GLY A 161 -0.28 11.45 -22.01
CA GLY A 161 -1.36 12.42 -22.27
C GLY A 161 -2.57 11.79 -22.95
N ASP A 162 -2.36 11.07 -24.06
CA ASP A 162 -3.42 10.40 -24.79
C ASP A 162 -4.06 9.27 -23.98
N PHE A 163 -3.25 8.53 -23.23
CA PHE A 163 -3.71 7.48 -22.31
C PHE A 163 -4.65 8.03 -21.25
N LEU A 164 -4.27 9.13 -20.59
CA LEU A 164 -5.09 9.77 -19.58
C LEU A 164 -6.36 10.37 -20.17
N ARG A 165 -6.25 11.03 -21.33
CA ARG A 165 -7.41 11.55 -22.05
C ARG A 165 -8.40 10.47 -22.45
N PHE A 166 -7.91 9.32 -22.92
CA PHE A 166 -8.75 8.21 -23.36
C PHE A 166 -9.48 7.53 -22.20
N ILE A 167 -8.83 7.35 -21.05
CA ILE A 167 -9.40 6.63 -19.90
C ILE A 167 -10.24 7.53 -19.01
N PHE A 168 -9.75 8.74 -18.71
CA PHE A 168 -10.33 9.61 -17.69
C PHE A 168 -11.08 10.81 -18.29
N GLY A 169 -10.76 11.20 -19.53
CA GLY A 169 -11.35 12.36 -20.20
C GLY A 169 -10.35 13.50 -20.45
N PRO A 170 -10.67 14.47 -21.33
CA PRO A 170 -9.78 15.56 -21.71
C PRO A 170 -9.29 16.41 -20.54
N GLU A 171 -10.10 16.59 -19.51
CA GLU A 171 -9.77 17.37 -18.31
C GLU A 171 -8.63 16.79 -17.47
N TRP A 172 -8.30 15.50 -17.67
CA TRP A 172 -7.22 14.81 -16.98
C TRP A 172 -5.93 14.74 -17.79
N GLN A 173 -5.93 15.26 -19.02
CA GLN A 173 -4.77 15.22 -19.88
C GLN A 173 -3.56 15.88 -19.21
N ASP A 174 -3.77 17.00 -18.51
CA ASP A 174 -2.71 17.76 -17.81
C ASP A 174 -2.06 16.97 -16.66
N ALA A 175 -2.72 15.92 -16.15
CA ALA A 175 -2.11 15.02 -15.16
C ALA A 175 -0.90 14.23 -15.70
N HIS A 176 -0.69 14.22 -17.02
CA HIS A 176 0.44 13.54 -17.64
C HIS A 176 1.79 14.10 -17.19
N ILE A 177 1.89 15.40 -16.90
CA ILE A 177 3.13 16.04 -16.45
C ILE A 177 3.55 15.45 -15.10
N TYR A 178 2.59 15.32 -14.17
CA TYR A 178 2.80 14.72 -12.87
C TYR A 178 3.14 13.23 -12.98
N LEU A 179 2.48 12.52 -13.89
CA LEU A 179 2.75 11.10 -14.13
C LEU A 179 4.17 10.88 -14.65
N LEU A 180 4.63 11.70 -15.61
CA LEU A 180 6.00 11.67 -16.11
C LEU A 180 7.02 11.96 -15.00
N LEU A 181 6.77 12.98 -14.17
CA LEU A 181 7.66 13.37 -13.07
C LEU A 181 7.79 12.26 -12.01
N LEU A 182 6.70 11.55 -11.73
CA LEU A 182 6.67 10.48 -10.74
C LEU A 182 7.14 9.13 -11.30
N THR A 183 7.25 8.98 -12.63
CA THR A 183 7.65 7.70 -13.27
C THR A 183 9.03 7.20 -12.80
N PRO A 184 10.09 8.03 -12.68
CA PRO A 184 11.36 7.58 -12.12
C PRO A 184 11.23 7.06 -10.67
N LEU A 185 10.36 7.68 -9.87
CA LEU A 185 10.10 7.28 -8.49
C LEU A 185 9.51 5.87 -8.40
N MET A 186 8.75 5.44 -9.40
CA MET A 186 8.21 4.09 -9.51
C MET A 186 9.31 3.01 -9.48
N PHE A 187 10.42 3.23 -10.21
CA PHE A 187 11.56 2.31 -10.21
C PHE A 187 12.23 2.24 -8.84
N PHE A 188 12.46 3.40 -8.21
CA PHE A 188 13.08 3.45 -6.88
C PHE A 188 12.22 2.77 -5.82
N ARG A 189 10.90 2.97 -5.85
CA ARG A 189 9.96 2.30 -4.93
C ARG A 189 10.01 0.78 -5.07
N LEU A 190 10.13 0.27 -6.29
CA LEU A 190 10.22 -1.17 -6.53
C LEU A 190 11.50 -1.79 -5.97
N ILE A 191 12.64 -1.13 -6.19
CA ILE A 191 13.93 -1.59 -5.66
C ILE A 191 13.88 -1.60 -4.12
N TYR A 192 13.37 -0.52 -3.52
CA TYR A 192 13.20 -0.43 -2.06
C TYR A 192 12.33 -1.55 -1.51
N LEU A 193 11.18 -1.80 -2.12
CA LEU A 193 10.23 -2.84 -1.71
C LEU A 193 10.87 -4.24 -1.72
N SER A 194 11.67 -4.56 -2.74
CA SER A 194 12.40 -5.83 -2.80
C SER A 194 13.50 -5.94 -1.74
N GLY A 195 14.12 -4.82 -1.36
CA GLY A 195 15.22 -4.74 -0.39
C GLY A 195 14.77 -4.96 1.05
N GLN A 196 13.59 -4.43 1.43
CA GLN A 196 13.05 -4.56 2.79
C GLN A 196 13.01 -6.01 3.30
N PHE A 197 12.71 -6.96 2.42
CA PHE A 197 12.64 -8.38 2.78
C PHE A 197 14.01 -9.01 3.05
N SER A 198 15.10 -8.45 2.50
CA SER A 198 16.45 -9.00 2.66
C SER A 198 17.09 -8.67 4.01
N PHE A 199 16.64 -7.61 4.70
CA PHE A 199 17.23 -7.12 5.95
C PHE A 199 16.60 -7.70 7.22
N MET A 200 15.63 -8.62 7.10
CA MET A 200 14.92 -9.22 8.25
C MET A 200 15.61 -10.45 8.85
N LYS A 201 16.92 -10.66 8.62
CA LYS A 201 17.73 -11.69 9.30
C LYS A 201 18.83 -11.05 10.13
#